data_AF-A0A8B6FLB6-F1
#
_entry.id   AF-A0A8B6FLB6-F1
#
_cell.length_a   1.000
_cell.length_b   1.000
_cell.length_c   1.000
_cell.angle_alpha   90.00
_cell.angle_beta   90.00
_cell.angle_gamma   90.00
#
_symmetry.space_group_name_H-M   'P 1'
#
loop_
_entity.id
_entity.type
_entity.pdbx_description
1 polymer ?
#
loop_
_entity_poly.entity_id
_entity_poly.type
_entity_poly.pdbx_seq_one_letter_code
_entity_poly.pdbx_strand_id
1 'polypeptide(L)'
;MSPDFYEIFYGGGGNRWTYLSRNYGSNEAAFNTPNLLDCNNMVSLWLSWENGQLQSGTGSILGQNRMMNWNDPYPLPIKGIGVMSAYGHNATWIIPSKGN
;
A
#
# COMPACT_ATOMS: atom_id res chain seq x y z
N MET A 1 -7.01 -21.79 -8.30
CA MET A 1 -7.56 -20.53 -7.76
C MET A 1 -6.41 -19.57 -7.61
N SER A 2 -6.53 -18.32 -8.09
CA SER A 2 -5.58 -17.27 -7.70
C SER A 2 -5.69 -17.07 -6.18
N PRO A 3 -4.60 -16.81 -5.46
CA PRO A 3 -4.70 -16.42 -4.06
C PRO A 3 -5.49 -15.11 -3.94
N ASP A 4 -6.37 -15.03 -2.93
CA ASP A 4 -7.11 -13.82 -2.56
C ASP A 4 -6.24 -12.90 -1.70
N PHE A 5 -5.87 -11.74 -2.21
CA PHE A 5 -5.12 -10.72 -1.48
C PHE A 5 -5.40 -9.32 -2.02
N TYR A 6 -5.09 -8.30 -1.21
CA TYR A 6 -4.94 -6.94 -1.72
C TYR A 6 -3.48 -6.64 -1.98
N GLU A 7 -3.21 -6.01 -3.11
CA GLU A 7 -1.93 -5.43 -3.44
C GLU A 7 -2.04 -3.92 -3.38
N ILE A 8 -1.11 -3.26 -2.69
CA ILE A 8 -0.92 -1.82 -2.77
C ILE A 8 0.46 -1.58 -3.37
N PHE A 9 0.46 -1.09 -4.61
CA PHE A 9 1.65 -0.86 -5.39
C PHE A 9 2.04 0.60 -5.35
N TYR A 10 2.94 0.96 -4.43
CA TYR A 10 3.47 2.32 -4.30
C TYR A 10 4.51 2.61 -5.38
N GLY A 11 4.49 3.83 -5.93
CA GLY A 11 5.53 4.31 -6.85
C GLY A 11 5.39 3.81 -8.30
N GLY A 12 4.21 3.35 -8.71
CA GLY A 12 3.92 2.98 -10.09
C GLY A 12 3.95 4.16 -11.07
N GLY A 13 4.08 3.83 -12.36
CA GLY A 13 4.15 4.83 -13.44
C GLY A 13 5.33 5.79 -13.32
N GLY A 14 6.49 5.29 -12.87
CA GLY A 14 7.68 6.11 -12.64
C GLY A 14 7.56 6.99 -11.40
N ASN A 15 7.12 6.41 -10.27
CA ASN A 15 6.93 7.10 -9.00
C ASN A 15 5.84 8.17 -9.01
N ARG A 16 4.72 7.91 -9.69
CA ARG A 16 3.59 8.83 -9.86
C ARG A 16 2.27 8.33 -9.31
N TRP A 17 2.13 7.02 -9.15
CA TRP A 17 0.87 6.39 -8.83
C TRP A 17 1.01 5.37 -7.72
N THR A 18 -0.04 5.26 -6.93
CA THR A 18 -0.27 4.13 -6.04
C THR A 18 -1.45 3.36 -6.60
N TYR A 19 -1.26 2.10 -6.93
CA TYR A 19 -2.34 1.22 -7.42
C TYR A 19 -2.83 0.33 -6.29
N LEU A 20 -4.15 0.09 -6.23
CA LEU A 20 -4.72 -0.99 -5.45
C LEU A 20 -5.25 -2.04 -6.42
N SER A 21 -4.90 -3.30 -6.17
CA SER A 21 -5.49 -4.45 -6.85
C SER A 21 -6.06 -5.44 -5.84
N ARG A 22 -7.13 -6.13 -6.23
CA ARG A 22 -7.67 -7.29 -5.53
C ARG A 22 -7.34 -8.49 -6.39
N ASN A 23 -6.36 -9.28 -5.94
CA ASN A 23 -5.60 -10.22 -6.76
C ASN A 23 -4.65 -9.52 -7.73
N TYR A 24 -3.65 -10.26 -8.21
CA TYR A 24 -2.58 -9.69 -9.04
C TYR A 24 -3.13 -9.08 -10.34
N GLY A 25 -2.81 -7.80 -10.58
CA GLY A 25 -3.03 -7.13 -11.87
C GLY A 25 -4.47 -6.68 -12.18
N SER A 26 -5.41 -6.75 -11.23
CA SER A 26 -6.80 -6.31 -11.48
C SER A 26 -6.98 -4.79 -11.53
N ASN A 27 -6.06 -4.01 -10.92
CA ASN A 27 -6.08 -2.55 -10.86
C ASN A 27 -7.46 -1.96 -10.50
N GLU A 28 -7.98 -2.30 -9.32
CA GLU A 28 -9.28 -1.80 -8.82
C GLU A 28 -9.30 -0.28 -8.64
N ALA A 29 -8.16 0.33 -8.24
CA ALA A 29 -8.05 1.77 -8.04
C ALA A 29 -6.64 2.30 -8.30
N ALA A 30 -6.54 3.59 -8.63
CA ALA A 30 -5.29 4.31 -8.84
C ALA A 30 -5.34 5.70 -8.19
N PHE A 31 -4.27 6.07 -7.49
CA PHE A 31 -4.17 7.34 -6.75
C PHE A 31 -2.91 8.10 -7.15
N ASN A 32 -3.07 9.38 -7.51
CA ASN A 32 -1.94 10.23 -7.91
C ASN A 32 -1.07 10.55 -6.69
N THR A 33 0.17 10.07 -6.70
CA THR A 33 1.14 10.11 -5.59
C THR A 33 2.55 10.38 -6.15
N PRO A 34 2.79 11.59 -6.69
CA PRO A 34 4.03 11.90 -7.37
C PRO A 34 5.18 12.05 -6.38
N ASN A 35 6.33 11.48 -6.73
CA ASN A 35 7.57 11.54 -5.95
C ASN A 35 7.43 10.98 -4.54
N LEU A 36 6.62 9.92 -4.36
CA LEU A 36 6.37 9.31 -3.06
C LEU A 36 7.62 8.58 -2.51
N LEU A 37 8.31 7.84 -3.38
CA LEU A 37 9.51 7.07 -3.02
C LEU A 37 10.78 7.85 -3.38
N ASP A 38 11.84 7.67 -2.60
CA ASP A 38 13.14 8.30 -2.84
C ASP A 38 14.27 7.30 -2.55
N CYS A 39 15.37 7.39 -3.31
CA CYS A 39 16.50 6.46 -3.17
C CYS A 39 17.38 6.78 -1.95
N ASN A 40 17.33 8.00 -1.44
CA ASN A 40 18.20 8.50 -0.38
C ASN A 40 17.46 8.71 0.95
N ASN A 41 16.12 8.77 0.91
CA ASN A 41 15.29 9.09 2.08
C ASN A 41 14.21 8.04 2.29
N MET A 42 14.04 7.62 3.55
CA MET A 42 12.94 6.74 3.94
C MET A 42 11.63 7.53 4.03
N VAL A 43 10.56 6.97 3.46
CA VAL A 43 9.19 7.45 3.66
C VAL A 43 8.50 6.59 4.71
N SER A 44 7.86 7.23 5.68
CA SER A 44 6.95 6.54 6.60
C SER A 44 5.59 6.41 5.94
N LEU A 45 5.05 5.20 5.93
CA LEU A 45 3.74 4.87 5.38
C LEU A 45 2.90 4.22 6.47
N TRP A 46 1.62 4.55 6.51
CA TRP A 46 0.64 3.83 7.29
C TRP A 46 -0.38 3.18 6.36
N LEU A 47 -0.97 2.07 6.83
CA LEU A 47 -1.99 1.29 6.14
C LEU A 47 -3.08 0.90 7.15
N SER A 48 -4.34 1.00 6.76
CA SER A 48 -5.51 0.55 7.51
C SER A 48 -6.44 -0.29 6.64
N TRP A 49 -7.08 -1.28 7.24
CA TRP A 49 -8.11 -2.13 6.64
C TRP A 49 -9.25 -2.36 7.65
N GLU A 50 -10.08 -1.34 7.86
CA GLU A 50 -11.18 -1.42 8.82
C GLU A 50 -12.52 -1.36 8.11
N ASN A 51 -13.45 -2.24 8.48
CA ASN A 51 -14.82 -2.27 7.94
C ASN A 51 -14.90 -2.31 6.40
N GLY A 52 -13.96 -3.00 5.76
CA GLY A 52 -13.87 -3.10 4.29
C GLY A 52 -13.28 -1.87 3.61
N GLN A 53 -12.86 -0.86 4.37
CA GLN A 53 -12.19 0.32 3.86
C GLN A 53 -10.67 0.15 3.96
N LEU A 54 -9.99 0.17 2.80
CA LEU A 54 -8.54 0.21 2.70
C LEU A 54 -8.06 1.65 2.54
N GLN A 55 -7.16 2.06 3.43
CA GLN A 55 -6.61 3.41 3.44
C GLN A 55 -5.10 3.38 3.64
N SER A 56 -4.42 4.33 3.00
CA SER A 56 -2.99 4.55 3.22
C SER A 56 -2.63 6.03 3.10
N GLY A 57 -1.56 6.41 3.77
CA GLY A 57 -1.02 7.76 3.77
C GLY A 57 0.40 7.78 4.28
N THR A 58 0.97 8.98 4.35
CA THR A 58 2.36 9.21 4.75
C THR A 58 2.46 9.69 6.20
N GLY A 59 3.64 9.47 6.79
CA GLY A 59 3.94 9.82 8.17
C GLY A 59 3.63 8.69 9.15
N SER A 60 3.78 8.98 10.44
CA SER A 60 3.62 8.01 11.54
C SER A 60 2.26 8.04 12.21
N ILE A 61 1.37 8.95 11.82
CA ILE A 61 0.05 9.14 12.44
C ILE A 61 -1.02 8.58 11.51
N LEU A 62 -1.73 7.55 11.98
CA LEU A 62 -2.83 6.90 11.26
C LEU A 62 -3.89 7.94 10.85
N GLY A 63 -4.31 7.90 9.59
CA GLY A 63 -5.36 8.78 9.05
C GLY A 63 -4.89 10.17 8.60
N GLN A 64 -3.67 10.60 8.94
CA GLN A 64 -3.11 11.87 8.43
C GLN A 64 -2.43 11.70 7.08
N ASN A 65 -2.36 12.77 6.28
CA ASN A 65 -1.75 12.76 4.93
C ASN A 65 -2.21 11.58 4.07
N ARG A 66 -3.51 11.27 4.14
CA ARG A 66 -4.11 10.17 3.39
C ARG A 66 -3.96 10.41 1.90
N MET A 67 -3.37 9.44 1.22
CA MET A 67 -3.19 9.46 -0.24
C MET A 67 -4.06 8.43 -0.96
N MET A 68 -4.58 7.46 -0.22
CA MET A 68 -5.37 6.36 -0.74
C MET A 68 -6.58 6.10 0.14
N ASN A 69 -7.72 5.85 -0.49
CA ASN A 69 -8.96 5.42 0.16
C ASN A 69 -9.81 4.62 -0.83
N TRP A 70 -10.11 3.37 -0.51
CA TRP A 70 -10.95 2.51 -1.34
C TRP A 70 -11.81 1.61 -0.45
N ASN A 71 -13.05 1.37 -0.86
CA ASN A 71 -13.99 0.53 -0.12
C ASN A 71 -14.31 -0.73 -0.91
N ASP A 72 -13.99 -1.89 -0.36
CA ASP A 72 -14.40 -3.17 -0.93
C ASP A 72 -15.84 -3.51 -0.50
N PRO A 73 -16.78 -3.70 -1.43
CA PRO A 73 -18.13 -4.18 -1.08
C PRO A 73 -18.12 -5.63 -0.52
N TYR A 74 -17.07 -6.41 -0.77
CA TYR A 74 -16.93 -7.80 -0.34
C TYR A 74 -15.53 -8.06 0.26
N PRO A 75 -15.24 -7.53 1.46
CA PRO A 75 -13.89 -7.47 1.99
C PRO A 75 -13.29 -8.84 2.30
N LEU A 76 -11.99 -8.97 2.04
CA LEU A 76 -11.21 -10.16 2.37
C LEU A 76 -10.78 -10.15 3.85
N PRO A 77 -10.77 -11.31 4.54
CA PRO A 77 -10.20 -11.41 5.88
C PRO A 77 -8.66 -11.34 5.81
N ILE A 78 -8.08 -10.29 6.39
CA ILE A 78 -6.61 -10.09 6.41
C ILE A 78 -5.99 -10.89 7.55
N LYS A 79 -5.09 -11.82 7.20
CA LYS A 79 -4.40 -12.71 8.16
C LYS A 79 -2.90 -12.46 8.26
N GLY A 80 -2.35 -11.65 7.36
CA GLY A 80 -0.93 -11.39 7.28
C GLY A 80 -0.64 -10.28 6.28
N ILE A 81 0.60 -9.79 6.33
CA ILE A 81 1.11 -8.74 5.45
C ILE A 81 2.43 -9.25 4.88
N GLY A 82 2.63 -9.03 3.59
CA GLY A 82 3.90 -9.21 2.90
C GLY A 82 4.36 -7.88 2.30
N VAL A 83 5.67 -7.73 2.15
CA VAL A 83 6.27 -6.60 1.44
C VAL A 83 7.26 -7.14 0.42
N MET A 84 7.32 -6.52 -0.74
CA MET A 84 8.29 -6.82 -1.78
C MET A 84 8.62 -5.56 -2.58
N SER A 85 9.78 -5.54 -3.19
CA SER A 85 10.05 -4.65 -4.32
C SER A 85 9.72 -5.37 -5.63
N ALA A 86 9.31 -4.61 -6.64
CA ALA A 86 8.92 -5.15 -7.93
C ALA A 86 9.93 -4.83 -9.04
N TYR A 87 9.79 -5.52 -10.17
CA TYR A 87 10.56 -5.29 -11.41
C TYR A 87 12.08 -5.29 -11.23
N GLY A 88 12.60 -6.04 -10.23
CA GLY A 88 14.03 -6.12 -9.95
C GLY A 88 14.64 -4.89 -9.26
N HIS A 89 13.82 -3.94 -8.82
CA HIS A 89 14.29 -2.84 -7.98
C HIS A 89 14.62 -3.31 -6.58
N ASN A 90 15.59 -2.66 -5.94
CA ASN A 90 15.91 -2.89 -4.52
C ASN A 90 15.11 -1.91 -3.65
N ALA A 91 14.67 -2.36 -2.48
CA ALA A 91 14.04 -1.52 -1.47
C ALA A 91 14.50 -1.94 -0.08
N THR A 92 14.59 -0.96 0.83
CA THR A 92 14.82 -1.21 2.26
C THR A 92 13.50 -1.01 2.99
N TRP A 93 13.10 -1.99 3.80
CA TRP A 93 11.87 -1.95 4.57
C TRP A 93 12.18 -1.97 6.07
N ILE A 94 11.56 -1.08 6.83
CA ILE A 94 11.55 -1.12 8.29
C ILE A 94 10.11 -1.35 8.70
N ILE A 95 9.83 -2.55 9.23
CA ILE A 95 8.54 -2.87 9.81
C ILE A 95 8.67 -2.66 11.32
N PRO A 96 7.98 -1.65 11.90
CA PRO A 96 8.06 -1.43 13.33
C PRO A 96 7.52 -2.66 14.07
N SER A 97 8.17 -3.02 15.18
CA SER A 97 7.61 -4.01 16.10
C SER A 97 6.25 -3.51 16.58
N LYS A 98 5.31 -4.43 16.80
CA LYS A 98 4.06 -4.12 17.50
C LYS A 98 4.42 -3.39 18.81
N GLY A 99 3.94 -2.16 18.98
CA GLY A 99 4.05 -1.46 20.26
C GLY A 99 3.35 -2.28 21.34
N ASN A 100 3.99 -2.41 22.51
CA ASN A 100 3.43 -3.07 23.68
C ASN A 100 2.14 -2.39 24.15
#